data_AF-A0A9P7XCV7-F1
#
_entry.id   AF-A0A9P7XCV7-F1
#
_cell.length_a   1.000
_cell.length_b   1.000
_cell.length_c   1.000
_cell.angle_alpha   90.00
_cell.angle_beta   90.00
_cell.angle_gamma   90.00
#
_symmetry.space_group_name_H-M   'P 1'
#
loop_
_entity.id
_entity.type
_entity.pdbx_description
1 polymer ?
#
loop_
_entity_poly.entity_id
_entity_poly.type
_entity_poly.pdbx_seq_one_letter_code
_entity_poly.pdbx_strand_id
1 'polypeptide(L)' 'MNYSTLLCAALLAVSVRGQDVTKLYGQCAGDGLTWPPCITGTTCIYFNDWFSQCLPPPKTTSSSADPESTTTT' A
#
# COMPACT_ATOMS: atom_id res chain seq x y z
N MET A 1 6.43 38.36 -34.59
CA MET A 1 6.13 37.70 -33.30
C MET A 1 4.81 36.97 -33.49
N ASN A 2 4.87 35.69 -33.85
CA ASN A 2 3.76 35.00 -34.51
C ASN A 2 3.04 34.15 -33.47
N TYR A 3 1.94 34.67 -32.93
CA TYR A 3 1.17 34.05 -31.84
C TYR A 3 0.59 32.66 -32.16
N SER A 4 0.62 32.26 -33.45
CA SER A 4 0.14 30.98 -33.95
C SER A 4 0.91 29.77 -33.40
N THR A 5 2.20 29.91 -33.09
CA THR A 5 2.99 28.81 -32.48
C THR A 5 2.74 28.63 -30.98
N LEU A 6 2.16 29.63 -30.30
CA LEU A 6 1.89 29.57 -28.87
C LEU A 6 0.60 28.80 -28.54
N LEU A 7 -0.34 28.71 -29.47
CA LEU A 7 -1.62 28.02 -29.27
C LEU A 7 -1.51 26.48 -29.29
N CYS A 8 -0.54 25.90 -30.00
CA CYS A 8 -0.36 24.44 -30.05
C CYS A 8 0.34 23.86 -28.81
N ALA A 9 1.18 24.64 -28.13
CA ALA A 9 2.00 24.13 -27.03
C ALA A 9 1.20 23.92 -25.71
N ALA A 10 -0.02 24.44 -25.61
CA ALA A 10 -0.82 24.39 -24.38
C ALA A 10 -1.64 23.10 -24.18
N LEU A 11 -1.71 22.21 -25.17
CA LEU A 11 -2.64 21.05 -25.17
C LEU A 11 -2.02 19.70 -24.78
N LEU A 12 -0.74 19.63 -24.36
CA LEU A 12 -0.06 18.34 -24.09
C LEU A 12 0.35 18.08 -22.64
N ALA A 13 -0.11 18.86 -21.66
CA ALA A 13 0.14 18.56 -20.24
C ALA A 13 -0.84 17.51 -19.69
N VAL A 14 -0.80 16.28 -20.22
CA VAL A 14 -1.38 15.12 -19.53
C VAL A 14 -0.58 14.90 -18.24
N SER A 15 -1.20 15.22 -17.12
CA SER A 15 -0.65 14.91 -15.81
C SER A 15 -0.82 13.40 -15.58
N VAL A 16 0.27 12.63 -15.68
CA VAL A 16 0.29 11.25 -15.20
C VAL A 16 0.06 11.30 -13.69
N ARG A 17 -1.16 10.94 -13.25
CA ARG A 17 -1.39 10.60 -11.84
C ARG A 17 -0.79 9.22 -11.66
N GLY A 18 0.35 9.11 -10.98
CA GLY A 18 0.81 7.83 -10.48
C GLY A 18 -0.33 7.19 -9.69
N GLN A 19 -0.50 5.88 -9.79
CA GLN A 19 -1.40 5.14 -8.92
C GLN A 19 -0.88 5.36 -7.49
N ASP A 20 -1.52 6.26 -6.74
CA ASP A 20 -1.15 6.49 -5.35
C ASP A 20 -1.34 5.15 -4.63
N VAL A 21 -0.27 4.62 -4.07
CA VAL A 21 -0.28 3.42 -3.23
C VAL A 21 0.34 3.79 -1.89
N THR A 22 -0.27 3.31 -0.82
CA THR A 22 0.20 3.58 0.53
C THR A 22 1.42 2.71 0.81
N LYS A 23 2.54 3.36 1.18
CA LYS A 23 3.78 2.66 1.54
C LYS A 23 3.57 1.78 2.78
N LEU A 24 4.49 0.84 3.00
CA LEU A 24 4.58 0.08 4.24
C LEU A 24 4.58 1.03 5.45
N TYR A 25 3.78 0.70 6.47
CA TYR A 25 3.50 1.51 7.66
C TYR A 25 2.71 2.81 7.43
N GLY A 26 2.24 3.08 6.21
CA GLY A 26 1.36 4.20 5.91
C GLY A 26 -0.11 3.93 6.27
N GLN A 27 -0.91 5.00 6.32
CA GLN A 27 -2.34 4.93 6.61
C GLN A 27 -3.16 4.53 5.38
N CYS A 28 -4.01 3.51 5.53
CA CYS A 28 -4.84 2.95 4.45
C CYS A 28 -6.35 3.09 4.66
N ALA A 29 -6.80 3.48 5.86
CA ALA A 29 -8.18 3.86 6.13
C ALA A 29 -8.26 4.75 7.38
N GLY A 30 -9.38 5.49 7.53
CA GLY A 30 -9.69 6.26 8.73
C GLY A 30 -10.76 7.34 8.50
N ASP A 31 -11.62 7.57 9.49
CA ASP A 31 -12.62 8.65 9.55
C ASP A 31 -13.46 8.81 8.27
N GLY A 32 -13.97 7.69 7.74
CA GLY A 32 -14.80 7.68 6.53
C GLY A 32 -14.07 8.11 5.25
N LEU A 33 -12.77 8.41 5.32
CA LEU A 33 -11.94 8.76 4.18
C LEU A 33 -11.27 7.51 3.59
N THR A 34 -11.46 7.33 2.28
CA THR A 34 -10.79 6.27 1.52
C THR A 34 -9.40 6.75 1.14
N TRP A 35 -8.39 6.12 1.74
CA TRP A 35 -7.00 6.31 1.37
C TRP A 35 -6.61 5.38 0.22
N PRO A 36 -5.49 5.64 -0.46
CA PRO A 36 -5.02 4.74 -1.50
C PRO A 36 -4.69 3.35 -0.94
N PRO A 37 -4.82 2.28 -1.75
CA PRO A 37 -4.60 0.92 -1.28
C PRO A 37 -3.15 0.70 -0.84
N CYS A 38 -2.95 -0.25 0.07
CA CYS A 38 -1.61 -0.64 0.50
C CYS A 38 -0.77 -1.18 -0.68
N ILE A 39 0.54 -0.91 -0.65
CA ILE A 39 1.50 -1.48 -1.60
C ILE A 39 1.40 -3.01 -1.62
N THR A 40 1.59 -3.60 -2.81
CA THR A 40 1.56 -5.05 -3.00
C THR A 40 2.43 -5.79 -1.98
N GLY A 41 1.90 -6.87 -1.41
CA GLY A 41 2.59 -7.65 -0.37
C GLY A 41 2.39 -7.12 1.05
N THR A 42 1.51 -6.14 1.25
CA THR A 42 1.12 -5.64 2.58
C THR A 42 -0.41 -5.65 2.73
N THR A 43 -0.89 -5.69 3.97
CA THR A 43 -2.33 -5.74 4.30
C THR A 43 -2.69 -4.53 5.15
N CYS A 44 -3.86 -3.93 4.88
CA CYS A 44 -4.41 -2.84 5.69
C CYS A 44 -4.96 -3.41 7.00
N ILE A 45 -4.31 -3.12 8.12
CA ILE A 45 -4.69 -3.58 9.45
C ILE A 45 -5.39 -2.45 10.19
N TYR A 46 -6.60 -2.74 10.67
CA TYR A 46 -7.39 -1.80 11.46
C TYR A 46 -6.80 -1.62 12.87
N PHE A 47 -6.67 -0.37 13.32
CA PHE A 47 -6.28 -0.04 14.70
C PHE A 47 -7.41 0.67 15.44
N ASN A 48 -8.00 1.68 14.83
CA ASN A 48 -9.15 2.41 15.35
C ASN A 48 -9.94 3.05 14.20
N ASP A 49 -11.08 3.67 14.52
CA ASP A 49 -11.98 4.27 13.52
C ASP A 49 -11.30 5.34 12.64
N TRP A 50 -10.24 5.95 13.14
CA TRP A 50 -9.51 7.05 12.52
C TRP A 50 -8.23 6.59 11.82
N PHE A 51 -7.80 5.34 12.02
CA PHE A 51 -6.49 4.86 11.58
C PHE A 51 -6.44 3.35 11.36
N SER A 52 -6.08 2.99 10.12
CA SER A 52 -5.66 1.64 9.72
C SER A 52 -4.29 1.74 9.02
N GLN A 53 -3.38 0.80 9.25
CA GLN A 53 -2.00 0.85 8.76
C GLN A 53 -1.66 -0.33 7.84
N CYS A 54 -0.88 -0.08 6.79
CA CYS A 54 -0.32 -1.12 5.94
C CYS A 54 0.81 -1.87 6.65
N LEU A 55 0.61 -3.15 6.94
CA LEU A 55 1.59 -4.00 7.62
C LEU A 55 2.01 -5.19 6.74
N PRO A 56 3.20 -5.77 6.96
CA PRO A 56 3.55 -7.01 6.28
C PRO A 56 2.60 -8.13 6.74
N PRO A 57 2.34 -9.14 5.91
CA PRO A 57 1.58 -10.31 6.35
C PRO A 57 2.26 -10.91 7.58
N PRO A 58 1.49 -11.47 8.52
CA PRO A 58 2.07 -12.21 9.63
C PRO A 58 3.02 -13.25 9.03
N LYS A 59 4.25 -13.32 9.56
CA LYS A 59 5.13 -14.43 9.21
C LYS A 59 4.38 -15.69 9.59
N THR A 60 3.93 -16.47 8.61
CA THR A 60 3.65 -17.87 8.84
C THR A 60 4.99 -18.45 9.26
N THR A 61 5.27 -18.47 10.56
CA THR A 61 6.13 -19.52 11.11
C THR A 61 5.40 -20.78 10.72
N SER A 62 5.78 -21.33 9.56
CA SER A 62 5.68 -22.75 9.31
C SER A 62 6.48 -23.37 10.44
N SER A 63 5.84 -23.58 11.59
CA SER A 63 6.21 -24.65 12.48
C SER A 63 6.06 -25.90 11.63
N SER A 64 7.16 -26.25 10.96
CA SER A 64 7.42 -27.63 10.60
C SER A 64 7.38 -28.36 11.94
N ALA A 65 6.21 -28.87 12.29
CA ALA A 65 6.09 -29.90 13.30
C ALA A 65 6.81 -31.10 12.70
N ASP A 66 8.11 -31.19 12.96
CA ASP A 66 8.79 -32.47 12.99
C ASP A 66 8.03 -33.33 14.02
N PRO A 67 7.45 -34.48 13.64
CA PRO A 67 7.11 -35.47 14.64
C PRO A 67 8.43 -36.03 15.18
N GLU A 68 8.46 -36.38 16.48
CA GLU A 68 9.53 -37.17 17.11
C GLU A 68 10.79 -36.35 17.51
N SER A 69 11.22 -36.31 18.77
CA SER A 69 11.43 -37.43 19.68
C SER A 69 11.25 -37.01 21.14
N THR A 70 10.43 -37.77 21.88
CA THR A 70 10.31 -37.68 23.34
C THR A 70 11.38 -38.55 23.97
N THR A 71 12.49 -37.96 24.42
CA THR A 71 13.43 -38.63 25.31
C THR A 71 12.91 -38.51 26.74
N THR A 72 12.41 -39.63 27.25
CA THR A 72 12.00 -39.83 28.65
C THR A 72 13.24 -40.03 29.53
N THR A 73 13.29 -39.37 30.69
CA THR A 73 14.19 -39.69 31.82
C THR A 73 13.36 -40.33 32.92
#